data_AF-A0A925CPP5-F1
#
_entry.id   AF-A0A925CPP5-F1
#
_cell.length_a   1.000
_cell.length_b   1.000
_cell.length_c   1.000
_cell.angle_alpha   90.00
_cell.angle_beta   90.00
_cell.angle_gamma   90.00
#
_symmetry.space_group_name_H-M   'P 1'
#
loop_
_entity.id
_entity.type
_entity.pdbx_description
1 polymer ?
#
loop_
_entity_poly.entity_id
_entity_poly.type
_entity_poly.pdbx_seq_one_letter_code
_entity_poly.pdbx_strand_id
1 'polypeptide(L)'
;SDSMMAALSDAAGAIDSTPLSKSGMASRTGPVQGALRVGTRTSTAAASPLSASVPAVARVLVLGDATWESRFLIATFEEDGWPVDAAVTLSPKVRITQGAATLPSRGRHSVVVVLPGTPSSTIAALPAFVRSGGGLVIVGRAARIGALASLRAGTPGATVDGEVGAEASDAARHGLDLVPISSLVAGAISLESRDGKIAVAARRVGAGRVVQVGYDNSWLWRMAGNDDAPVMHRRWWTALLSGVVPMSAPVSRIALDPAHDTLDAAPIAALARDLGLPTVQAQGTAIRSQSFIEHLDAQWLLALAVLSLVASWTLRRWRGLA
;
A
#
# COMPACT_ATOMS: atom_id res chain seq x y z
N SER A 1 7.38 -39.81 36.37
CA SER A 1 6.26 -38.90 36.07
C SER A 1 6.40 -38.52 34.62
N ASP A 2 5.51 -39.00 33.76
CA ASP A 2 5.63 -38.85 32.31
C ASP A 2 5.13 -37.44 31.93
N SER A 3 6.04 -36.56 31.51
CA SER A 3 5.71 -35.17 31.17
C SER A 3 4.98 -35.12 29.84
N MET A 4 3.66 -34.94 29.88
CA MET A 4 2.81 -34.84 28.70
C MET A 4 3.06 -33.51 27.99
N MET A 5 3.49 -33.55 26.72
CA MET A 5 3.74 -32.36 25.90
C MET A 5 2.50 -31.99 25.09
N ALA A 6 2.18 -30.70 25.06
CA ALA A 6 1.22 -30.10 24.14
C ALA A 6 1.96 -29.39 23.00
N ALA A 7 1.58 -29.67 21.77
CA ALA A 7 1.99 -28.92 20.60
C ALA A 7 0.92 -27.87 20.26
N LEU A 8 1.38 -26.66 19.99
CA LEU A 8 0.57 -25.52 19.60
C LEU A 8 0.80 -25.26 18.10
N SER A 9 -0.26 -25.20 17.31
CA SER A 9 -0.19 -25.02 15.87
C SER A 9 -1.30 -24.14 15.34
N ASP A 10 -1.10 -23.59 14.15
CA ASP A 10 -2.07 -22.77 13.43
C ASP A 10 -2.18 -23.21 11.97
N ALA A 11 -2.87 -22.42 11.14
CA ALA A 11 -3.00 -22.72 9.72
C ALA A 11 -1.66 -22.68 8.95
N ALA A 12 -0.63 -22.04 9.50
CA ALA A 12 0.72 -21.96 8.94
C ALA A 12 1.62 -23.12 9.38
N GLY A 13 1.25 -23.85 10.44
CA GLY A 13 1.98 -25.01 10.94
C GLY A 13 2.22 -24.96 12.44
N ALA A 14 3.23 -25.71 12.90
CA ALA A 14 3.59 -25.75 14.33
C ALA A 14 4.19 -24.41 14.77
N ILE A 15 3.69 -23.89 15.89
CA ILE A 15 4.16 -22.65 16.52
C ILE A 15 5.16 -22.98 17.63
N ASP A 16 4.77 -23.85 18.56
CA ASP A 16 5.55 -24.13 19.78
C ASP A 16 5.12 -25.48 20.41
N SER A 17 5.89 -25.98 21.37
CA SER A 17 5.52 -27.14 22.19
C SER A 17 5.89 -26.93 23.65
N THR A 18 4.97 -27.20 24.58
CA THR A 18 5.20 -26.96 26.01
C THR A 18 4.70 -28.13 26.88
N PRO A 19 5.34 -28.41 28.03
CA PRO A 19 4.86 -29.43 28.94
C PRO A 19 3.57 -28.99 29.65
N LEU A 20 2.56 -29.87 29.66
CA LEU A 20 1.31 -29.68 30.39
C LEU A 20 1.53 -29.91 31.88
N SER A 21 1.10 -28.95 32.71
CA SER A 21 1.03 -29.10 34.16
C SER A 21 -0.37 -29.53 34.61
N LYS A 22 -0.52 -29.99 35.86
CA LYS A 22 -1.84 -30.32 36.45
C LYS A 22 -2.80 -29.13 36.47
N SER A 23 -2.30 -27.89 36.44
CA SER A 23 -3.08 -26.65 36.37
C SER A 23 -3.33 -26.18 34.92
N GLY A 24 -2.97 -26.99 33.92
CA GLY A 24 -3.12 -26.67 32.50
C GLY A 24 -1.85 -26.04 31.90
N MET A 25 -2.05 -25.32 30.80
CA MET A 25 -1.01 -24.68 30.00
C MET A 25 -1.37 -23.21 29.80
N ALA A 26 -0.43 -22.32 30.09
CA ALA A 26 -0.52 -20.91 29.72
C ALA A 26 0.72 -20.58 28.88
N SER A 27 0.50 -20.22 27.60
CA SER A 27 1.57 -19.81 26.70
C SER A 27 1.24 -18.45 26.10
N ARG A 28 2.25 -17.59 25.94
CA ARG A 28 2.14 -16.34 25.17
C ARG A 28 2.79 -16.58 23.84
N THR A 29 1.98 -16.60 22.79
CA THR A 29 2.47 -16.79 21.43
C THR A 29 2.40 -15.48 20.67
N GLY A 30 3.17 -15.39 19.59
CA GLY A 30 2.96 -14.35 18.59
C GLY A 30 1.58 -14.46 17.91
N PRO A 31 1.26 -13.55 16.98
CA PRO A 31 0.01 -13.60 16.23
C PRO A 31 -0.16 -14.94 15.48
N VAL A 32 -1.35 -15.51 15.64
CA VAL A 32 -1.76 -16.85 15.14
C VAL A 32 -2.51 -16.69 13.81
N GLN A 33 -2.31 -17.61 12.86
CA GLN A 33 -3.05 -17.64 11.58
C GLN A 33 -4.24 -18.61 11.64
N GLY A 34 -5.46 -18.09 11.46
CA GLY A 34 -6.65 -18.94 11.41
C GLY A 34 -7.01 -19.52 12.79
N ALA A 35 -7.52 -20.75 12.82
CA ALA A 35 -7.85 -21.44 14.06
C ALA A 35 -6.57 -21.82 14.82
N LEU A 36 -6.50 -21.46 16.10
CA LEU A 36 -5.45 -21.96 16.98
C LEU A 36 -5.78 -23.41 17.35
N ARG A 37 -4.84 -24.33 17.16
CA ARG A 37 -4.96 -25.74 17.53
C ARG A 37 -3.96 -26.05 18.64
N VAL A 38 -4.44 -26.75 19.66
CA VAL A 38 -3.61 -27.33 20.71
C VAL A 38 -3.83 -28.83 20.68
N GLY A 39 -2.76 -29.57 20.40
CA GLY A 39 -2.78 -31.02 20.30
C GLY A 39 -1.87 -31.66 21.34
N THR A 40 -2.35 -32.73 21.95
CA THR A 40 -1.55 -33.68 22.71
C THR A 40 -1.53 -35.01 21.95
N ARG A 41 -0.82 -36.01 22.46
CA ARG A 41 -0.78 -37.34 21.82
C ARG A 41 -2.16 -38.01 21.69
N THR A 42 -3.14 -37.59 22.51
CA THR A 42 -4.45 -38.27 22.63
C THR A 42 -5.66 -37.34 22.45
N SER A 43 -5.48 -36.03 22.42
CA SER A 43 -6.59 -35.07 22.32
C SER A 43 -6.18 -33.82 21.55
N THR A 44 -7.14 -33.25 20.82
CA THR A 44 -6.97 -31.98 20.10
C THR A 44 -8.10 -31.04 20.47
N ALA A 45 -7.76 -29.77 20.73
CA ALA A 45 -8.70 -28.69 20.93
C ALA A 45 -8.41 -27.60 19.89
N ALA A 46 -9.44 -26.99 19.34
CA ALA A 46 -9.31 -25.89 18.39
C ALA A 46 -10.13 -24.70 18.88
N ALA A 47 -9.53 -23.51 18.86
CA ALA A 47 -10.25 -22.26 18.95
C ALA A 47 -10.47 -21.74 17.52
N SER A 48 -11.72 -21.46 17.17
CA SER A 48 -12.05 -20.81 15.90
C SER A 48 -11.22 -19.55 15.71
N PRO A 49 -10.82 -19.19 14.47
CA PRO A 49 -10.20 -17.89 14.25
C PRO A 49 -11.10 -16.84 14.89
N LEU A 50 -10.51 -15.95 15.67
CA LEU A 50 -11.14 -14.65 15.87
C LEU A 50 -11.33 -14.11 14.46
N SER A 51 -12.56 -14.16 13.93
CA SER A 51 -12.88 -13.56 12.65
C SER A 51 -12.49 -12.10 12.78
N ALA A 52 -11.33 -11.76 12.25
CA ALA A 52 -10.85 -10.40 12.21
C ALA A 52 -11.75 -9.68 11.22
N SER A 53 -12.85 -9.10 11.73
CA SER A 53 -13.43 -7.93 11.11
C SER A 53 -12.28 -6.95 10.83
N VAL A 54 -12.30 -6.32 9.65
CA VAL A 54 -11.32 -5.31 9.21
C VAL A 54 -10.87 -4.50 10.43
N PRO A 55 -9.57 -4.54 10.80
CA PRO A 55 -9.11 -3.86 12.00
C PRO A 55 -9.52 -2.40 11.91
N ALA A 56 -9.92 -1.79 13.03
CA ALA A 56 -10.26 -0.38 13.09
C ALA A 56 -9.07 0.45 12.56
N VAL A 57 -9.21 0.74 11.27
CA VAL A 57 -8.32 1.44 10.35
C VAL A 57 -6.82 1.18 10.49
N ALA A 58 -6.37 0.06 9.90
CA ALA A 58 -4.96 -0.21 9.66
C ALA A 58 -4.35 0.85 8.72
N ARG A 59 -3.83 1.95 9.27
CA ARG A 59 -3.28 3.05 8.47
C ARG A 59 -2.01 2.66 7.72
N VAL A 60 -1.94 3.08 6.46
CA VAL A 60 -0.81 2.87 5.56
C VAL A 60 0.02 4.15 5.47
N LEU A 61 1.34 4.04 5.62
CA LEU A 61 2.27 5.14 5.34
C LEU A 61 3.00 4.88 4.02
N VAL A 62 2.82 5.72 3.02
CA VAL A 62 3.51 5.65 1.72
C VAL A 62 4.70 6.61 1.69
N LEU A 63 5.88 6.10 1.34
CA LEU A 63 7.14 6.85 1.35
C LEU A 63 7.85 6.72 0.01
N GLY A 64 8.42 7.81 -0.53
CA GLY A 64 9.17 7.77 -1.78
C GLY A 64 9.41 9.11 -2.45
N ASP A 65 9.67 9.09 -3.74
CA ASP A 65 9.62 10.25 -4.64
C ASP A 65 8.20 10.48 -5.16
N ALA A 66 7.89 11.74 -5.47
CA ALA A 66 6.65 12.14 -6.12
C ALA A 66 6.67 11.68 -7.59
N THR A 67 6.10 10.52 -7.84
CA THR A 67 5.98 9.89 -9.16
C THR A 67 4.54 9.48 -9.45
N TRP A 68 4.24 9.11 -10.69
CA TRP A 68 2.95 8.49 -11.04
C TRP A 68 2.66 7.25 -10.19
N GLU A 69 3.67 6.42 -9.93
CA GLU A 69 3.53 5.24 -9.06
C GLU A 69 3.05 5.64 -7.66
N SER A 70 3.68 6.64 -7.05
CA SER A 70 3.28 7.10 -5.71
C SER A 70 1.85 7.65 -5.67
N ARG A 71 1.47 8.43 -6.69
CA ARG A 71 0.12 9.01 -6.81
C ARG A 71 -0.94 7.93 -6.94
N PHE A 72 -0.73 6.97 -7.84
CA PHE A 72 -1.70 5.92 -8.11
C PHE A 72 -1.77 4.88 -6.98
N LEU A 73 -0.67 4.62 -6.28
CA LEU A 73 -0.69 3.78 -5.08
C LEU A 73 -1.51 4.41 -3.95
N ILE A 74 -1.28 5.69 -3.66
CA ILE A 74 -2.04 6.43 -2.65
C ILE A 74 -3.54 6.38 -3.01
N ALA A 75 -3.89 6.77 -4.25
CA ALA A 75 -5.26 6.74 -4.71
C ALA A 75 -5.87 5.33 -4.61
N THR A 76 -5.13 4.30 -5.00
CA THR A 76 -5.59 2.91 -4.95
C THR A 76 -5.96 2.47 -3.54
N PHE A 77 -5.14 2.81 -2.55
CA PHE A 77 -5.40 2.46 -1.16
C PHE A 77 -6.58 3.26 -0.59
N GLU A 78 -6.66 4.55 -0.90
CA GLU A 78 -7.77 5.41 -0.46
C GLU A 78 -9.11 4.99 -1.08
N GLU A 79 -9.11 4.68 -2.37
CA GLU A 79 -10.27 4.16 -3.12
C GLU A 79 -10.79 2.83 -2.58
N ASP A 80 -9.93 2.07 -1.90
CA ASP A 80 -10.27 0.81 -1.23
C ASP A 80 -10.56 1.01 0.27
N GLY A 81 -10.61 2.26 0.73
CA GLY A 81 -11.01 2.63 2.10
C GLY A 81 -9.89 2.61 3.13
N TRP A 82 -8.63 2.43 2.72
CA TRP A 82 -7.49 2.52 3.63
C TRP A 82 -7.16 3.98 3.93
N PRO A 83 -7.00 4.37 5.21
CA PRO A 83 -6.47 5.68 5.53
C PRO A 83 -4.98 5.68 5.19
N VAL A 84 -4.59 6.67 4.40
CA VAL A 84 -3.22 6.83 3.93
C VAL A 84 -2.62 8.09 4.52
N ASP A 85 -1.44 7.93 5.11
CA ASP A 85 -0.49 9.03 5.21
C ASP A 85 0.56 8.85 4.13
N ALA A 86 1.06 9.96 3.59
CA ALA A 86 2.10 9.92 2.58
C ALA A 86 3.17 10.96 2.89
N ALA A 87 4.42 10.62 2.60
CA ALA A 87 5.52 11.56 2.56
C ALA A 87 6.35 11.29 1.31
N VAL A 88 6.14 12.10 0.27
CA VAL A 88 6.80 11.95 -1.03
C VAL A 88 7.69 13.15 -1.34
N THR A 89 8.86 12.90 -1.89
CA THR A 89 9.86 13.93 -2.20
C THR A 89 9.69 14.36 -3.65
N LEU A 90 9.33 15.63 -3.89
CA LEU A 90 9.23 16.19 -5.24
C LEU A 90 10.58 16.70 -5.75
N SER A 91 11.37 17.27 -4.84
CA SER A 91 12.74 17.71 -5.10
C SER A 91 13.55 17.64 -3.81
N PRO A 92 14.89 17.78 -3.85
CA PRO A 92 15.72 17.70 -2.64
C PRO A 92 15.29 18.66 -1.50
N LYS A 93 14.60 19.76 -1.82
CA LYS A 93 14.11 20.75 -0.86
C LYS A 93 12.59 20.77 -0.70
N VAL A 94 11.85 20.03 -1.51
CA VAL A 94 10.37 20.05 -1.50
C VAL A 94 9.85 18.66 -1.21
N ARG A 95 9.15 18.53 -0.09
CA ARG A 95 8.45 17.32 0.32
C ARG A 95 6.95 17.59 0.40
N ILE A 96 6.18 16.70 -0.18
CA ILE A 96 4.72 16.69 -0.12
C ILE A 96 4.33 15.69 0.96
N THR A 97 3.53 16.13 1.91
CA THR A 97 3.03 15.30 3.00
C THR A 97 1.51 15.29 3.00
N GLN A 98 0.94 14.12 3.25
CA GLN A 98 -0.47 13.92 3.47
C GLN A 98 -0.65 13.22 4.82
N GLY A 99 -1.55 13.76 5.66
CA GLY A 99 -1.70 13.30 7.04
C GLY A 99 -0.67 13.90 8.00
N ALA A 100 -0.54 13.32 9.20
CA ALA A 100 0.13 13.99 10.33
C ALA A 100 1.57 13.51 10.64
N ALA A 101 1.96 12.29 10.25
CA ALA A 101 3.28 11.75 10.58
C ALA A 101 4.02 11.26 9.34
N THR A 102 5.28 11.69 9.21
CA THR A 102 6.19 11.31 8.12
C THR A 102 7.15 10.18 8.50
N LEU A 103 7.10 9.72 9.76
CA LEU A 103 7.94 8.65 10.30
C LEU A 103 7.09 7.42 10.69
N PRO A 104 7.57 6.20 10.38
CA PRO A 104 6.95 4.96 10.82
C PRO A 104 6.80 4.90 12.34
N SER A 105 5.61 4.53 12.80
CA SER A 105 5.29 4.36 14.22
C SER A 105 4.16 3.37 14.37
N ARG A 106 4.30 2.38 15.25
CA ARG A 106 3.28 1.34 15.48
C ARG A 106 2.02 1.86 16.15
N GLY A 107 2.09 2.98 16.87
CA GLY A 107 0.92 3.61 17.48
C GLY A 107 -0.04 4.21 16.45
N ARG A 108 0.41 4.39 15.20
CA ARG A 108 -0.37 5.05 14.14
C ARG A 108 -0.44 4.25 12.85
N HIS A 109 0.66 3.64 12.44
CA HIS A 109 0.78 2.94 11.16
C HIS A 109 0.82 1.43 11.36
N SER A 110 0.01 0.73 10.56
CA SER A 110 0.00 -0.73 10.49
C SER A 110 0.94 -1.24 9.41
N VAL A 111 0.99 -0.54 8.28
CA VAL A 111 1.83 -0.89 7.14
C VAL A 111 2.60 0.34 6.66
N VAL A 112 3.83 0.11 6.21
CA VAL A 112 4.63 1.11 5.49
C VAL A 112 4.91 0.59 4.09
N VAL A 113 4.68 1.41 3.07
CA VAL A 113 5.03 1.14 1.67
C VAL A 113 6.21 2.02 1.29
N VAL A 114 7.27 1.40 0.81
CA VAL A 114 8.53 2.07 0.46
C VAL A 114 8.74 2.01 -1.05
N LEU A 115 8.76 3.18 -1.65
CA LEU A 115 9.05 3.43 -3.05
C LEU A 115 10.49 3.99 -3.21
N PRO A 116 11.03 3.99 -4.45
CA PRO A 116 12.28 4.69 -4.74
C PRO A 116 12.25 6.14 -4.24
N GLY A 117 13.40 6.64 -3.78
CA GLY A 117 13.52 8.03 -3.28
C GLY A 117 13.18 8.23 -1.80
N THR A 118 12.83 7.16 -1.08
CA THR A 118 12.55 7.27 0.36
C THR A 118 13.79 7.81 1.12
N PRO A 119 13.64 8.86 1.95
CA PRO A 119 14.74 9.45 2.70
C PRO A 119 15.42 8.46 3.65
N SER A 120 16.75 8.53 3.76
CA SER A 120 17.56 7.64 4.62
C SER A 120 17.14 7.67 6.10
N SER A 121 16.76 8.84 6.62
CA SER A 121 16.27 9.00 8.00
C SER A 121 15.00 8.18 8.26
N THR A 122 14.09 8.10 7.29
CA THR A 122 12.87 7.30 7.39
C THR A 122 13.19 5.81 7.25
N ILE A 123 14.11 5.44 6.34
CA ILE A 123 14.55 4.05 6.16
C ILE A 123 15.17 3.49 7.44
N ALA A 124 15.95 4.30 8.16
CA ALA A 124 16.58 3.90 9.42
C ALA A 124 15.59 3.47 10.51
N ALA A 125 14.34 3.97 10.47
CA ALA A 125 13.29 3.60 11.44
C ALA A 125 12.60 2.26 11.11
N LEU A 126 12.70 1.78 9.86
CA LEU A 126 11.95 0.60 9.40
C LEU A 126 12.32 -0.71 10.10
N PRO A 127 13.60 -1.02 10.40
CA PRO A 127 13.93 -2.27 11.07
C PRO A 127 13.27 -2.42 12.44
N ALA A 128 13.22 -1.34 13.23
CA ALA A 128 12.54 -1.33 14.52
C ALA A 128 11.02 -1.48 14.35
N PHE A 129 10.44 -0.70 13.42
CA PHE A 129 9.01 -0.77 13.10
C PHE A 129 8.57 -2.18 12.69
N VAL A 130 9.29 -2.83 11.75
CA VAL A 130 8.94 -4.18 11.29
C VAL A 130 9.13 -5.21 12.40
N ARG A 131 10.26 -5.20 13.12
CA ARG A 131 10.51 -6.18 14.20
C ARG A 131 9.46 -6.10 15.32
N SER A 132 8.93 -4.91 15.57
CA SER A 132 7.82 -4.67 16.52
C SER A 132 6.42 -5.08 16.01
N GLY A 133 6.33 -5.71 14.84
CA GLY A 133 5.07 -6.20 14.27
C GLY A 133 4.49 -5.34 13.17
N GLY A 134 5.22 -4.35 12.64
CA GLY A 134 4.75 -3.56 11.50
C GLY A 134 4.80 -4.35 10.18
N GLY A 135 3.87 -4.08 9.28
CA GLY A 135 3.90 -4.56 7.90
C GLY A 135 4.78 -3.65 7.02
N LEU A 136 5.58 -4.23 6.14
CA LEU A 136 6.40 -3.47 5.19
C LEU A 136 6.20 -3.99 3.78
N VAL A 137 6.01 -3.08 2.83
CA VAL A 137 6.03 -3.37 1.40
C VAL A 137 7.20 -2.61 0.78
N ILE A 138 8.08 -3.33 0.08
CA ILE A 138 9.22 -2.76 -0.64
C ILE A 138 8.93 -2.90 -2.14
N VAL A 139 8.88 -1.80 -2.87
CA VAL A 139 8.41 -1.80 -4.27
C VAL A 139 9.54 -1.53 -5.26
N GLY A 140 9.63 -2.38 -6.28
CA GLY A 140 10.49 -2.26 -7.44
C GLY A 140 11.93 -1.89 -7.09
N ARG A 141 12.42 -0.79 -7.67
CA ARG A 141 13.80 -0.32 -7.43
C ARG A 141 14.11 0.06 -5.99
N ALA A 142 13.12 0.28 -5.11
CA ALA A 142 13.37 0.48 -3.68
C ALA A 142 14.07 -0.74 -3.07
N ALA A 143 13.85 -1.93 -3.61
CA ALA A 143 14.54 -3.14 -3.20
C ALA A 143 16.07 -3.05 -3.38
N ARG A 144 16.62 -2.12 -4.17
CA ARG A 144 18.07 -1.94 -4.31
C ARG A 144 18.71 -1.10 -3.20
N ILE A 145 17.91 -0.46 -2.35
CA ILE A 145 18.45 0.36 -1.27
C ILE A 145 19.16 -0.54 -0.24
N GLY A 146 20.47 -0.31 -0.06
CA GLY A 146 21.32 -1.15 0.79
C GLY A 146 20.84 -1.25 2.24
N ALA A 147 20.33 -0.16 2.80
CA ALA A 147 19.80 -0.13 4.18
C ALA A 147 18.57 -1.04 4.40
N LEU A 148 17.86 -1.44 3.33
CA LEU A 148 16.75 -2.39 3.41
C LEU A 148 17.20 -3.85 3.34
N ALA A 149 18.48 -4.14 3.11
CA ALA A 149 18.97 -5.49 2.82
C ALA A 149 18.55 -6.55 3.85
N SER A 150 18.56 -6.19 5.13
CA SER A 150 18.16 -7.10 6.21
C SER A 150 16.65 -7.38 6.29
N LEU A 151 15.82 -6.56 5.65
CA LEU A 151 14.35 -6.67 5.66
C LEU A 151 13.80 -7.36 4.41
N ARG A 152 14.53 -7.31 3.29
CA ARG A 152 14.11 -7.87 1.99
C ARG A 152 13.80 -9.37 2.06
N ALA A 153 12.83 -9.80 1.25
CA ALA A 153 12.50 -11.21 1.02
C ALA A 153 13.57 -11.93 0.18
N GLY A 154 14.34 -11.20 -0.61
CA GLY A 154 15.46 -11.74 -1.35
C GLY A 154 16.36 -10.67 -1.96
N THR A 155 17.37 -11.13 -2.68
CA THR A 155 18.30 -10.25 -3.40
C THR A 155 17.65 -9.73 -4.67
N PRO A 156 17.68 -8.42 -4.95
CA PRO A 156 17.22 -7.88 -6.23
C PRO A 156 18.21 -8.27 -7.35
N GLY A 157 17.69 -8.82 -8.45
CA GLY A 157 18.44 -9.16 -9.66
C GLY A 157 18.64 -7.98 -10.61
N ALA A 158 19.07 -8.25 -11.84
CA ALA A 158 19.10 -7.26 -12.92
C ALA A 158 17.67 -6.93 -13.40
N THR A 159 17.41 -5.67 -13.73
CA THR A 159 16.10 -5.26 -14.23
C THR A 159 15.81 -5.96 -15.55
N VAL A 160 14.57 -6.42 -15.71
CA VAL A 160 14.01 -6.99 -16.93
C VAL A 160 12.94 -6.03 -17.41
N ASP A 161 13.11 -5.51 -18.61
CA ASP A 161 12.19 -4.54 -19.20
C ASP A 161 10.81 -5.16 -19.41
N GLY A 162 9.78 -4.32 -19.32
CA GLY A 162 8.42 -4.69 -19.69
C GLY A 162 8.27 -4.94 -21.20
N GLU A 163 7.37 -5.84 -21.57
CA GLU A 163 6.95 -6.05 -22.95
C GLU A 163 6.06 -4.89 -23.42
N VAL A 164 6.48 -4.17 -24.45
CA VAL A 164 5.77 -2.99 -24.95
C VAL A 164 4.34 -3.35 -25.39
N GLY A 165 3.35 -2.67 -24.84
CA GLY A 165 1.94 -2.86 -25.15
C GLY A 165 1.29 -4.01 -24.37
N ALA A 166 2.06 -4.82 -23.64
CA ALA A 166 1.51 -5.89 -22.83
C ALA A 166 0.72 -5.36 -21.63
N GLU A 167 0.98 -4.12 -21.16
CA GLU A 167 0.23 -3.44 -20.11
C GLU A 167 -1.26 -3.25 -20.42
N ALA A 168 -1.61 -3.25 -21.72
CA ALA A 168 -2.98 -3.16 -22.22
C ALA A 168 -3.64 -4.53 -22.46
N SER A 169 -2.90 -5.63 -22.26
CA SER A 169 -3.36 -7.00 -22.49
C SER A 169 -3.91 -7.67 -21.23
N ASP A 170 -4.47 -8.87 -21.38
CA ASP A 170 -4.89 -9.72 -20.25
C ASP A 170 -3.70 -10.11 -19.34
N ALA A 171 -2.47 -10.01 -19.84
CA ALA A 171 -1.22 -10.25 -19.11
C ALA A 171 -0.51 -8.93 -18.75
N ALA A 172 -1.25 -7.93 -18.27
CA ALA A 172 -0.72 -6.58 -18.04
C ALA A 172 0.59 -6.46 -17.24
N ARG A 173 0.86 -7.42 -16.34
CA ARG A 173 2.12 -7.46 -15.56
C ARG A 173 3.36 -7.78 -16.40
N HIS A 174 3.20 -8.33 -17.61
CA HIS A 174 4.29 -8.48 -18.58
C HIS A 174 4.77 -7.14 -19.14
N GLY A 175 3.90 -6.14 -19.21
CA GLY A 175 4.27 -4.78 -19.66
C GLY A 175 4.98 -3.92 -18.63
N LEU A 176 5.15 -4.43 -17.40
CA LEU A 176 5.80 -3.70 -16.32
C LEU A 176 7.29 -4.03 -16.26
N ASP A 177 8.13 -3.05 -15.96
CA ASP A 177 9.53 -3.34 -15.62
C ASP A 177 9.58 -4.19 -14.35
N LEU A 178 10.49 -5.17 -14.33
CA LEU A 178 10.64 -6.09 -13.22
C LEU A 178 12.06 -6.06 -12.67
N VAL A 179 12.17 -5.82 -11.37
CA VAL A 179 13.36 -6.12 -10.58
C VAL A 179 13.14 -7.50 -9.92
N PRO A 180 13.57 -8.59 -10.57
CA PRO A 180 13.29 -9.94 -10.09
C PRO A 180 14.01 -10.20 -8.76
N ILE A 181 13.46 -11.12 -7.97
CA ILE A 181 14.06 -11.57 -6.72
C ILE A 181 14.93 -12.79 -7.05
N SER A 182 16.23 -12.56 -7.25
CA SER A 182 17.17 -13.57 -7.80
C SER A 182 17.50 -14.68 -6.81
N SER A 183 17.50 -14.38 -5.51
CA SER A 183 17.69 -15.37 -4.46
C SER A 183 16.81 -15.04 -3.26
N LEU A 184 16.01 -16.01 -2.81
CA LEU A 184 15.23 -15.88 -1.58
C LEU A 184 16.12 -16.06 -0.36
N VAL A 185 15.88 -15.27 0.67
CA VAL A 185 16.45 -15.51 2.00
C VAL A 185 15.75 -16.70 2.66
N ALA A 186 16.40 -17.34 3.63
CA ALA A 186 15.81 -18.44 4.37
C ALA A 186 14.48 -18.02 5.03
N GLY A 187 13.43 -18.84 4.84
CA GLY A 187 12.08 -18.58 5.34
C GLY A 187 11.26 -17.55 4.56
N ALA A 188 11.77 -17.05 3.43
CA ALA A 188 10.94 -16.31 2.47
C ALA A 188 10.16 -17.27 1.56
N ILE A 189 8.99 -16.82 1.13
CA ILE A 189 8.08 -17.52 0.23
C ILE A 189 7.89 -16.71 -1.04
N SER A 190 7.90 -17.39 -2.19
CA SER A 190 7.49 -16.79 -3.46
C SER A 190 5.97 -16.70 -3.48
N LEU A 191 5.44 -15.52 -3.79
CA LEU A 191 4.01 -15.27 -3.95
C LEU A 191 3.60 -15.19 -5.43
N GLU A 192 4.50 -14.66 -6.26
CA GLU A 192 4.23 -14.48 -7.68
C GLU A 192 5.51 -14.70 -8.50
N SER A 193 5.37 -15.31 -9.67
CA SER A 193 6.43 -15.54 -10.64
C SER A 193 6.00 -15.02 -12.02
N ARG A 194 6.94 -14.42 -12.75
CA ARG A 194 6.79 -13.99 -14.15
C ARG A 194 7.94 -14.58 -14.97
N ASP A 195 7.61 -15.40 -15.97
CA ASP A 195 8.58 -16.05 -16.87
C ASP A 195 9.72 -16.78 -16.12
N GLY A 196 9.32 -17.52 -15.08
CA GLY A 196 10.25 -18.26 -14.21
C GLY A 196 11.08 -17.41 -13.25
N LYS A 197 10.87 -16.09 -13.22
CA LYS A 197 11.53 -15.15 -12.29
C LYS A 197 10.57 -14.77 -11.17
N ILE A 198 11.05 -14.79 -9.93
CA ILE A 198 10.23 -14.42 -8.78
C ILE A 198 9.97 -12.92 -8.84
N ALA A 199 8.69 -12.55 -8.97
CA ALA A 199 8.24 -11.18 -9.07
C ALA A 199 7.78 -10.61 -7.73
N VAL A 200 7.16 -11.44 -6.88
CA VAL A 200 6.74 -11.04 -5.53
C VAL A 200 7.13 -12.12 -4.54
N ALA A 201 7.71 -11.72 -3.42
CA ALA A 201 8.01 -12.62 -2.32
C ALA A 201 7.71 -11.99 -0.98
N ALA A 202 7.39 -12.83 0.01
CA ALA A 202 7.13 -12.40 1.37
C ALA A 202 8.06 -13.11 2.35
N ARG A 203 8.31 -12.47 3.49
CA ARG A 203 8.99 -13.10 4.63
C ARG A 203 8.51 -12.51 5.95
N ARG A 204 8.84 -13.21 7.04
CA ARG A 204 8.74 -12.66 8.39
C ARG A 204 10.07 -12.04 8.84
N VAL A 205 9.98 -10.97 9.62
CA VAL A 205 11.11 -10.31 10.28
C VAL A 205 10.67 -9.89 11.69
N GLY A 206 11.16 -10.59 12.71
CA GLY A 206 10.63 -10.44 14.07
C GLY A 206 9.13 -10.75 14.10
N ALA A 207 8.33 -9.87 14.70
CA ALA A 207 6.87 -9.99 14.71
C ALA A 207 6.20 -9.48 13.41
N GLY A 208 6.95 -8.80 12.53
CA GLY A 208 6.40 -8.15 11.33
C GLY A 208 6.46 -9.02 10.07
N ARG A 209 5.80 -8.52 9.03
CA ARG A 209 5.74 -9.15 7.70
C ARG A 209 6.28 -8.18 6.67
N VAL A 210 7.11 -8.70 5.77
CA VAL A 210 7.67 -7.93 4.66
C VAL A 210 7.24 -8.58 3.35
N VAL A 211 6.69 -7.79 2.44
CA VAL A 211 6.50 -8.16 1.04
C VAL A 211 7.45 -7.33 0.20
N GLN A 212 8.15 -8.00 -0.70
CA GLN A 212 8.98 -7.39 -1.73
C GLN A 212 8.27 -7.59 -3.06
N VAL A 213 7.88 -6.49 -3.70
CA VAL A 213 7.26 -6.44 -5.02
C VAL A 213 8.34 -6.01 -6.00
N GLY A 214 8.62 -6.82 -7.00
CA GLY A 214 9.65 -6.57 -8.00
C GLY A 214 9.20 -5.62 -9.11
N TYR A 215 7.89 -5.47 -9.34
CA TYR A 215 7.36 -4.58 -10.37
C TYR A 215 7.64 -3.12 -10.07
N ASP A 216 8.07 -2.38 -11.10
CA ASP A 216 8.09 -0.92 -11.13
C ASP A 216 6.93 -0.41 -12.01
N ASN A 217 6.50 0.82 -11.75
CA ASN A 217 5.52 1.54 -12.58
C ASN A 217 4.20 0.76 -12.82
N SER A 218 3.66 0.11 -11.78
CA SER A 218 2.38 -0.59 -11.84
C SER A 218 1.21 0.32 -12.28
N TRP A 219 1.37 1.65 -12.16
CA TRP A 219 0.42 2.61 -12.70
C TRP A 219 0.20 2.49 -14.22
N LEU A 220 1.17 1.98 -14.98
CA LEU A 220 1.02 1.75 -16.43
C LEU A 220 -0.11 0.77 -16.71
N TRP A 221 -0.14 -0.36 -16.00
CA TRP A 221 -1.25 -1.32 -16.08
C TRP A 221 -2.59 -0.64 -15.75
N ARG A 222 -2.64 0.16 -14.67
CA ARG A 222 -3.86 0.85 -14.27
C ARG A 222 -4.39 1.81 -15.35
N MET A 223 -3.50 2.46 -16.10
CA MET A 223 -3.86 3.51 -17.06
C MET A 223 -4.05 3.01 -18.49
N ALA A 224 -3.30 1.99 -18.90
CA ALA A 224 -3.29 1.47 -20.26
C ALA A 224 -4.13 0.20 -20.43
N GLY A 225 -4.48 -0.47 -19.33
CA GLY A 225 -5.32 -1.65 -19.34
C GLY A 225 -6.76 -1.36 -19.80
N ASN A 226 -7.55 -2.44 -19.88
CA ASN A 226 -8.97 -2.38 -20.18
C ASN A 226 -9.79 -1.64 -19.08
N ASP A 227 -11.10 -1.52 -19.29
CA ASP A 227 -12.00 -0.81 -18.36
C ASP A 227 -11.95 -1.35 -16.91
N ASP A 228 -11.61 -2.63 -16.74
CA ASP A 228 -11.48 -3.29 -15.43
C ASP A 228 -10.09 -3.10 -14.79
N ALA A 229 -9.10 -2.59 -15.51
CA ALA A 229 -7.72 -2.49 -15.05
C ALA A 229 -7.56 -1.68 -13.75
N PRO A 230 -8.25 -0.55 -13.53
CA PRO A 230 -8.22 0.13 -12.23
C PRO A 230 -8.75 -0.72 -11.07
N VAL A 231 -9.75 -1.56 -11.32
CA VAL A 231 -10.32 -2.47 -10.30
C VAL A 231 -9.36 -3.62 -10.02
N MET A 232 -8.80 -4.23 -11.06
CA MET A 232 -7.85 -5.34 -10.93
C MET A 232 -6.55 -4.90 -10.26
N HIS A 233 -6.03 -3.73 -10.63
CA HIS A 233 -4.85 -3.11 -10.02
C HIS A 233 -5.07 -2.87 -8.52
N ARG A 234 -6.25 -2.34 -8.16
CA ARG A 234 -6.62 -2.12 -6.76
C ARG A 234 -6.72 -3.40 -5.97
N ARG A 235 -7.44 -4.40 -6.49
CA ARG A 235 -7.57 -5.71 -5.84
C ARG A 235 -6.21 -6.36 -5.61
N TRP A 236 -5.31 -6.28 -6.59
CA TRP A 236 -3.95 -6.83 -6.47
C TRP A 236 -3.15 -6.12 -5.37
N TRP A 237 -3.12 -4.79 -5.37
CA TRP A 237 -2.41 -4.01 -4.35
C TRP A 237 -2.98 -4.19 -2.93
N THR A 238 -4.30 -4.19 -2.79
CA THR A 238 -4.97 -4.45 -1.50
C THR A 238 -4.70 -5.87 -1.00
N ALA A 239 -4.67 -6.87 -1.88
CA ALA A 239 -4.35 -8.24 -1.49
C ALA A 239 -2.92 -8.34 -0.91
N LEU A 240 -1.95 -7.65 -1.53
CA LEU A 240 -0.58 -7.56 -1.03
C LEU A 240 -0.51 -6.83 0.32
N LEU A 241 -1.19 -5.69 0.47
CA LEU A 241 -1.27 -4.97 1.74
C LEU A 241 -1.88 -5.84 2.84
N SER A 242 -3.02 -6.47 2.57
CA SER A 242 -3.73 -7.32 3.52
C SER A 242 -2.85 -8.48 4.01
N GLY A 243 -1.97 -9.00 3.16
CA GLY A 243 -0.99 -10.02 3.53
C GLY A 243 0.05 -9.56 4.57
N VAL A 244 0.41 -8.27 4.59
CA VAL A 244 1.40 -7.70 5.51
C VAL A 244 0.80 -7.02 6.73
N VAL A 245 -0.51 -6.74 6.73
CA VAL A 245 -1.17 -6.10 7.88
C VAL A 245 -1.02 -6.98 9.12
N PRO A 246 -0.52 -6.43 10.23
CA PRO A 246 -0.48 -7.15 11.48
C PRO A 246 -1.90 -7.41 12.00
N MET A 247 -2.21 -8.68 12.24
CA MET A 247 -3.49 -9.11 12.84
C MET A 247 -3.72 -8.56 14.27
N SER A 248 -2.68 -7.97 14.90
CA SER A 248 -2.78 -7.27 16.19
C SER A 248 -3.00 -5.75 16.08
N ALA A 249 -3.38 -5.22 14.90
CA ALA A 249 -3.83 -3.84 14.81
C ALA A 249 -5.04 -3.64 15.76
N PRO A 250 -5.06 -2.59 16.60
CA PRO A 250 -6.10 -2.41 17.60
C PRO A 250 -7.47 -2.34 16.93
N VAL A 251 -8.25 -3.41 17.08
CA VAL A 251 -9.65 -3.45 16.67
C VAL A 251 -10.42 -2.61 17.70
N SER A 252 -10.74 -1.37 17.36
CA SER A 252 -11.80 -0.65 18.07
C SER A 252 -13.09 -1.42 17.81
N ARG A 253 -13.63 -2.06 18.85
CA ARG A 253 -14.93 -2.72 18.81
C ARG A 253 -15.99 -1.63 18.72
N ILE A 254 -16.45 -1.33 17.52
CA ILE A 254 -17.74 -0.66 17.33
C ILE A 254 -18.72 -1.79 17.01
N ALA A 255 -19.71 -1.99 17.88
CA ALA A 255 -20.84 -2.85 17.56
C ALA A 255 -21.57 -2.22 16.36
N LEU A 256 -21.48 -2.85 15.19
CA LEU A 256 -22.23 -2.42 14.02
C LEU A 256 -23.65 -3.00 14.10
N ASP A 257 -24.61 -2.10 14.06
CA ASP A 257 -26.03 -2.39 13.88
C ASP A 257 -26.22 -3.00 12.47
N PRO A 258 -26.79 -4.20 12.31
CA PRO A 258 -26.90 -4.91 11.03
C PRO A 258 -27.80 -4.23 9.97
N ALA A 259 -28.30 -3.02 10.23
CA ALA A 259 -29.23 -2.30 9.36
C ALA A 259 -28.59 -1.38 8.30
N HIS A 260 -27.26 -1.22 8.27
CA HIS A 260 -26.58 -0.34 7.31
C HIS A 260 -25.48 -1.08 6.54
N ASP A 261 -25.90 -1.99 5.66
CA ASP A 261 -25.05 -2.55 4.61
C ASP A 261 -25.14 -1.63 3.37
N THR A 262 -24.27 -0.63 3.30
CA THR A 262 -24.12 0.24 2.12
C THR A 262 -22.71 0.09 1.55
N LEU A 263 -22.41 -1.11 1.04
CA LEU A 263 -21.18 -1.41 0.28
C LEU A 263 -21.17 -0.82 -1.14
N ASP A 264 -22.19 -0.05 -1.55
CA ASP A 264 -22.38 0.41 -2.93
C ASP A 264 -22.19 1.92 -3.17
N ALA A 265 -21.70 2.68 -2.18
CA ALA A 265 -21.41 4.11 -2.36
C ALA A 265 -19.93 4.38 -2.09
N ALA A 266 -19.23 4.92 -3.10
CA ALA A 266 -17.84 5.38 -3.00
C ALA A 266 -17.64 6.22 -1.72
N PRO A 267 -16.93 5.71 -0.69
CA PRO A 267 -16.94 6.30 0.65
C PRO A 267 -16.40 7.72 0.70
N ILE A 268 -15.45 8.05 -0.19
CA ILE A 268 -14.83 9.38 -0.29
C ILE A 268 -15.82 10.41 -0.85
N ALA A 269 -16.70 10.02 -1.77
CA ALA A 269 -17.70 10.93 -2.34
C ALA A 269 -18.80 11.28 -1.31
N ALA A 270 -19.16 10.31 -0.46
CA ALA A 270 -20.06 10.55 0.67
C ALA A 270 -19.39 11.43 1.74
N LEU A 271 -18.12 11.15 2.07
CA LEU A 271 -17.39 11.92 3.08
C LEU A 271 -17.06 13.36 2.63
N ALA A 272 -16.72 13.58 1.36
CA ALA A 272 -16.48 14.91 0.79
C ALA A 272 -17.77 15.75 0.69
N ARG A 273 -18.93 15.09 0.54
CA ARG A 273 -20.25 15.73 0.59
C ARG A 273 -20.60 16.20 1.99
N ASP A 274 -20.21 15.45 3.01
CA ASP A 274 -20.57 15.73 4.41
C ASP A 274 -19.56 16.61 5.16
N LEU A 275 -18.26 16.57 4.80
CA LEU A 275 -17.19 17.30 5.50
C LEU A 275 -16.61 18.49 4.73
N GLY A 276 -16.93 18.65 3.44
CA GLY A 276 -16.29 19.62 2.56
C GLY A 276 -14.87 19.22 2.14
N LEU A 277 -14.37 19.82 1.05
CA LEU A 277 -13.06 19.50 0.48
C LEU A 277 -11.91 20.00 1.38
N PRO A 278 -10.79 19.24 1.47
CA PRO A 278 -9.67 19.58 2.35
C PRO A 278 -9.02 20.92 1.97
N THR A 279 -8.77 21.77 2.96
CA THR A 279 -8.06 23.03 2.82
C THR A 279 -6.55 22.84 2.84
N VAL A 280 -5.86 23.28 1.78
CA VAL A 280 -4.41 23.36 1.70
C VAL A 280 -3.91 24.47 2.65
N GLN A 281 -3.22 24.10 3.72
CA GLN A 281 -2.47 25.07 4.54
C GLN A 281 -1.08 25.27 3.92
N ALA A 282 -0.93 26.33 3.13
CA ALA A 282 0.38 26.89 2.81
C ALA A 282 0.87 27.66 4.04
N GLN A 283 2.01 27.29 4.62
CA GLN A 283 2.71 28.16 5.57
C GLN A 283 3.11 29.43 4.82
N GLY A 284 2.56 30.56 5.28
CA GLY A 284 2.53 31.82 4.54
C GLY A 284 3.90 32.46 4.35
N THR A 285 4.24 32.70 3.10
CA THR A 285 4.73 34.01 2.67
C THR A 285 3.51 34.73 2.09
N ALA A 286 3.07 35.81 2.73
CA ALA A 286 1.96 36.61 2.27
C ALA A 286 2.29 37.24 0.90
N ILE A 287 1.88 36.59 -0.19
CA ILE A 287 1.69 37.26 -1.46
C ILE A 287 0.25 37.72 -1.47
N ARG A 288 0.07 39.02 -1.28
CA ARG A 288 -1.19 39.72 -1.50
C ARG A 288 -1.53 39.66 -2.99
N SER A 289 -2.11 38.55 -3.46
CA SER A 289 -2.80 38.56 -4.76
C SER A 289 -4.17 39.16 -4.54
N GLN A 290 -4.25 40.49 -4.57
CA GLN A 290 -5.52 41.16 -4.83
C GLN A 290 -6.01 40.69 -6.19
N SER A 291 -7.22 40.18 -6.18
CA SER A 291 -7.95 39.54 -7.25
C SER A 291 -8.32 40.52 -8.37
N PHE A 292 -7.41 40.71 -9.33
CA PHE A 292 -7.78 41.36 -10.61
C PHE A 292 -8.81 40.52 -11.40
N ILE A 293 -8.89 39.21 -11.11
CA ILE A 293 -9.75 38.25 -11.80
C ILE A 293 -11.18 38.23 -11.24
N GLU A 294 -11.42 38.71 -10.01
CA GLU A 294 -12.78 38.73 -9.43
C GLU A 294 -13.69 39.84 -10.01
N HIS A 295 -13.13 40.79 -10.76
CA HIS A 295 -13.91 41.87 -11.42
C HIS A 295 -14.10 41.66 -12.93
N LEU A 296 -13.57 40.58 -13.50
CA LEU A 296 -13.81 40.25 -14.90
C LEU A 296 -15.10 39.43 -14.99
N ASP A 297 -16.20 40.16 -15.20
CA ASP A 297 -17.52 39.60 -15.47
C ASP A 297 -17.43 38.48 -16.52
N ALA A 298 -18.06 37.34 -16.25
CA ALA A 298 -17.97 36.13 -17.05
C ALA A 298 -18.35 36.36 -18.52
N GLN A 299 -19.14 37.40 -18.81
CA GLN A 299 -19.49 37.84 -20.15
C GLN A 299 -18.28 38.34 -20.96
N TRP A 300 -17.32 39.01 -20.33
CA TRP A 300 -16.10 39.48 -21.00
C TRP A 300 -15.12 38.36 -21.29
N LEU A 301 -15.03 37.37 -20.38
CA LEU A 301 -14.22 36.17 -20.62
C LEU A 301 -14.81 35.33 -21.76
N LEU A 302 -16.13 35.21 -21.83
CA LEU A 302 -16.82 34.58 -22.96
C LEU A 302 -16.56 35.34 -24.27
N ALA A 303 -16.66 36.67 -24.26
CA ALA A 303 -16.41 37.49 -25.44
C ALA A 303 -14.98 37.32 -25.96
N LEU A 304 -13.98 37.33 -25.07
CA LEU A 304 -12.57 37.09 -25.40
C LEU A 304 -12.34 35.68 -25.95
N ALA A 305 -12.98 34.67 -25.35
CA ALA A 305 -12.88 33.29 -25.84
C ALA A 305 -13.45 33.16 -27.25
N VAL A 306 -14.62 33.75 -27.53
CA VAL A 306 -15.24 33.75 -28.86
C VAL A 306 -14.37 34.49 -29.88
N LEU A 307 -13.83 35.66 -29.51
CA LEU A 307 -12.91 36.43 -30.35
C LEU A 307 -11.64 35.64 -30.69
N SER A 308 -11.08 34.92 -29.71
CA SER A 308 -9.92 34.06 -29.95
C SER A 308 -10.24 32.90 -30.91
N LEU A 309 -11.46 32.37 -30.85
CA LEU A 309 -11.90 31.28 -31.70
C LEU A 309 -12.03 31.75 -33.16
N VAL A 310 -12.66 32.92 -33.37
CA VAL A 310 -12.80 33.54 -34.70
C VAL A 310 -11.44 33.91 -35.27
N ALA A 311 -10.55 34.50 -34.46
CA ALA A 311 -9.18 34.80 -34.87
C ALA A 311 -8.41 33.53 -35.26
N SER A 312 -8.57 32.44 -34.51
CA SER A 312 -7.92 31.17 -34.82
C SER A 312 -8.45 30.54 -36.13
N TRP A 313 -9.72 30.80 -36.47
CA TRP A 313 -10.33 30.30 -37.70
C TRP A 313 -9.89 31.11 -38.91
N THR A 314 -9.83 32.45 -38.80
CA THR A 314 -9.33 33.31 -39.88
C THR A 314 -7.84 33.05 -40.15
N LEU A 315 -7.02 32.91 -39.11
CA LEU A 315 -5.59 32.54 -39.24
C LEU A 315 -5.39 31.18 -39.92
N ARG A 316 -6.26 30.20 -39.64
CA ARG A 316 -6.23 28.90 -40.32
C ARG A 316 -6.65 29.00 -41.79
N ARG A 317 -7.68 29.79 -42.09
CA ARG A 317 -8.14 30.00 -43.48
C ARG A 317 -7.11 30.69 -44.35
N TRP A 318 -6.31 31.59 -43.77
CA TRP A 318 -5.26 32.31 -44.49
C TRP A 318 -4.00 31.46 -44.70
N ARG A 319 -3.72 30.50 -43.81
CA ARG A 319 -2.64 29.51 -43.98
C ARG A 319 -2.96 28.43 -45.03
N GLY A 320 -4.21 28.31 -45.48
CA GLY A 320 -4.60 27.40 -46.57
C GLY A 320 -4.59 28.02 -47.97
N LEU A 321 -4.18 29.29 -48.10
CA LEU A 321 -4.10 30.03 -49.37
C LEU A 321 -2.66 30.45 -49.74
N ALA A 322 -1.67 30.00 -48.96
CA ALA A 322 -0.24 30.17 -49.23
C ALA A 322 0.38 28.85 -49.68
#